data_AF-A0A9E8IEC1-F1
#
_entry.id   AF-A0A9E8IEC1-F1
#
_cell.length_a   1.000
_cell.length_b   1.000
_cell.length_c   1.000
_cell.angle_alpha   90.00
_cell.angle_beta   90.00
_cell.angle_gamma   90.00
#
_symmetry.space_group_name_H-M   'P 1'
#
loop_
_entity.id
_entity.type
_entity.pdbx_description
1 polymer ?
#
loop_
_entity_poly.entity_id
_entity_poly.type
_entity_poly.pdbx_seq_one_letter_code
_entity_poly.pdbx_strand_id
1 'polypeptide(L)' 'MTFDLPAPEQQDSQSLVGSIADRRSVREYTNAPLPIGVLSQLLWSAQV' A
#
# COMPACT_ATOMS: atom_id res chain seq x y z
N MET A 1 23.04 2.17 -2.92
CA MET A 1 22.61 0.78 -2.66
C MET A 1 21.16 0.70 -3.11
N THR A 2 20.82 -0.24 -3.99
CA THR A 2 19.48 -0.43 -4.56
C THR A 2 18.85 -1.67 -3.93
N PHE A 3 17.55 -1.62 -3.66
CA PHE A 3 16.79 -2.73 -3.10
C PHE A 3 15.74 -3.18 -4.11
N ASP A 4 15.73 -4.47 -4.42
CA ASP A 4 14.69 -5.07 -5.27
C ASP A 4 13.39 -5.18 -4.47
N LEU A 5 12.31 -4.65 -5.04
CA LEU A 5 10.97 -4.75 -4.47
C LEU A 5 10.26 -5.99 -5.02
N PRO A 6 9.47 -6.70 -4.19
CA PRO A 6 8.63 -7.79 -4.69
C PRO A 6 7.63 -7.26 -5.72
N ALA A 7 7.25 -8.12 -6.68
CA ALA A 7 6.24 -7.77 -7.66
C ALA A 7 4.90 -7.44 -6.95
N PRO A 8 4.18 -6.39 -7.38
CA PRO A 8 2.90 -6.01 -6.81
C PRO A 8 1.81 -7.02 -7.21
N GLU A 9 0.80 -7.16 -6.36
CA GLU A 9 -0.41 -7.90 -6.65
C GLU A 9 -1.33 -7.06 -7.56
N GLN A 10 -1.82 -7.69 -8.64
CA GLN A 10 -2.69 -7.04 -9.63
C GLN A 10 -4.17 -7.38 -9.44
N GLN A 11 -4.47 -8.47 -8.73
CA GLN A 11 -5.82 -8.85 -8.35
C GLN A 11 -6.00 -8.52 -6.87
N ASP A 12 -6.60 -7.37 -6.64
CA ASP A 12 -6.87 -6.91 -5.29
C ASP A 12 -8.08 -7.64 -4.70
N SER A 13 -8.03 -7.89 -3.41
CA SER A 13 -9.13 -8.48 -2.63
C SER A 13 -10.11 -7.43 -2.12
N GLN A 14 -9.73 -6.14 -2.16
CA GLN A 14 -10.57 -5.01 -1.75
C GLN A 14 -11.40 -4.43 -2.90
N SER A 15 -12.66 -4.10 -2.60
CA SER A 15 -13.54 -3.37 -3.52
C SER A 15 -13.15 -1.90 -3.61
N LEU A 16 -12.99 -1.38 -4.83
CA LEU A 16 -12.74 0.04 -5.10
C LEU A 16 -13.75 0.95 -4.38
N VAL A 17 -15.03 0.60 -4.43
CA VAL A 17 -16.09 1.40 -3.78
C VAL A 17 -15.92 1.39 -2.26
N GLY A 18 -15.52 0.26 -1.69
CA GLY A 18 -15.21 0.14 -0.26
C GLY A 18 -14.03 1.03 0.12
N SER A 19 -12.93 0.99 -0.64
CA SER A 19 -11.75 1.81 -0.36
C SER A 19 -12.04 3.31 -0.43
N ILE A 20 -12.93 3.76 -1.31
CA ILE A 20 -13.36 5.16 -1.39
C ILE A 20 -14.21 5.53 -0.16
N ALA A 21 -15.17 4.68 0.22
CA ALA A 21 -16.05 4.92 1.35
C ALA A 21 -15.28 5.01 2.69
N ASP A 22 -14.26 4.16 2.86
CA ASP A 22 -13.47 4.08 4.10
C ASP A 22 -12.32 5.11 4.18
N ARG A 23 -12.05 5.84 3.09
CA ARG A 23 -10.91 6.76 2.97
C ARG A 23 -11.00 7.89 3.98
N ARG A 24 -9.97 8.01 4.82
CA ARG A 24 -9.82 9.06 5.84
C ARG A 24 -8.36 9.46 6.04
N SER A 25 -8.13 10.65 6.59
CA SER A 25 -6.78 11.08 6.99
C SER A 25 -6.44 10.50 8.37
N VAL A 26 -5.41 9.66 8.44
CA VAL A 26 -4.86 9.14 9.69
C VAL A 26 -3.67 10.00 10.09
N ARG A 27 -3.53 10.34 11.38
CA ARG A 27 -2.45 11.20 11.92
C ARG A 27 -1.72 10.61 13.12
N GLU A 28 -2.14 9.43 13.56
CA GLU A 28 -1.50 8.66 14.63
C GLU A 28 -1.03 7.34 14.03
N TYR A 29 0.22 6.96 14.30
CA TYR A 29 0.88 5.81 13.67
C TYR A 29 1.51 4.91 14.71
N THR A 30 1.63 3.62 14.39
CA THR A 30 2.41 2.68 15.21
C THR A 30 3.90 2.82 14.88
N ASN A 31 4.76 2.33 15.78
CA ASN A 31 6.22 2.28 15.55
C ASN A 31 6.66 1.06 14.73
N ALA A 32 5.72 0.21 14.31
CA ALA A 32 6.04 -0.99 13.54
C ALA A 32 6.38 -0.62 12.08
N PRO A 33 7.46 -1.17 11.50
CA PRO A 33 7.78 -0.93 10.11
C PRO A 33 6.74 -1.57 9.19
N LEU A 34 6.55 -0.99 8.00
CA LEU A 34 5.76 -1.63 6.96
C LEU A 34 6.48 -2.88 6.42
N PRO A 35 5.79 -4.01 6.23
CA PRO A 35 6.33 -5.13 5.49
C PRO A 35 6.75 -4.71 4.07
N ILE A 36 7.85 -5.24 3.55
CA ILE A 36 8.39 -4.85 2.25
C ILE A 36 7.41 -5.05 1.08
N GLY A 37 6.55 -6.07 1.16
CA GLY A 37 5.47 -6.30 0.18
C GLY A 37 4.43 -5.17 0.18
N VAL A 38 4.02 -4.71 1.38
CA VAL A 38 3.06 -3.59 1.52
C VAL A 38 3.66 -2.30 0.99
N LEU A 39 4.95 -2.05 1.27
CA LEU A 39 5.65 -0.88 0.73
C LEU A 39 5.75 -0.93 -0.80
N SER A 40 6.09 -2.10 -1.37
CA SER A 40 6.12 -2.29 -2.82
C SER A 40 4.76 -2.02 -3.47
N GLN A 41 3.69 -2.61 -2.93
CA GLN A 41 2.33 -2.40 -3.41
C GLN A 41 1.93 -0.92 -3.35
N LEU A 42 2.23 -0.23 -2.25
CA LEU A 42 1.93 1.20 -2.09
C LEU A 42 2.61 2.05 -3.16
N LEU A 43 3.91 1.81 -3.39
CA LEU A 43 4.68 2.58 -4.38
C LEU A 43 4.17 2.32 -5.80
N TRP A 44 3.84 1.06 -6.14
CA TRP A 44 3.28 0.71 -7.43
C TRP A 44 1.88 1.32 -7.64
N SER A 45 1.01 1.28 -6.63
CA SER A 45 -0.35 1.85 -6.73
C SER A 45 -0.36 3.38 -6.84
N ALA A 46 0.68 4.06 -6.36
CA ALA A 46 0.78 5.53 -6.35
C ALA A 46 1.59 6.11 -7.52
N GLN A 47 2.14 5.25 -8.39
CA GLN A 47 2.93 5.71 -9.53
C GLN A 47 2.06 6.53 -10.51
N VAL A 48 2.62 7.64 -11.01
CA VAL A 48 2.02 8.52 -12.01
C VAL A 48 2.50 8.15 -13.40
#